data_AF-A0A534LSZ2-F1
#
_entry.id   AF-A0A534LSZ2-F1
#
_cell.length_a   1.000
_cell.length_b   1.000
_cell.length_c   1.000
_cell.angle_alpha   90.00
_cell.angle_beta   90.00
_cell.angle_gamma   90.00
#
_symmetry.space_group_name_H-M   'P 1'
#
loop_
_entity.id
_entity.type
_entity.pdbx_description
1 polymer ?
#
loop_
_entity_poly.entity_id
_entity_poly.type
_entity_poly.pdbx_seq_one_letter_code
_entity_poly.pdbx_strand_id
1 'polypeptide(L)' 'DIEERPTDDYVLDFNLAYSPFCAYSDAYICPFPPQENRLAVPIRAGEKNFPLKT' A
#
# COMPACT_ATOMS: atom_id res chain seq x y z
N ASP A 1 -7.44 10.69 -1.90
CA ASP A 1 -8.85 10.88 -1.53
C ASP A 1 -9.69 9.76 -2.10
N ILE A 2 -10.63 9.23 -1.32
CA ILE A 2 -11.50 8.12 -1.73
C ILE A 2 -12.70 8.73 -2.44
N GLU A 3 -12.97 8.27 -3.66
CA GLU A 3 -14.11 8.75 -4.45
C GLU A 3 -15.42 8.17 -3.90
N GLU A 4 -16.36 9.04 -3.55
CA GLU A 4 -17.71 8.61 -3.16
C GLU A 4 -18.45 8.05 -4.37
N ARG A 5 -18.97 6.84 -4.22
CA ARG A 5 -19.80 6.18 -5.23
C ARG A 5 -21.28 6.21 -4.82
N PRO A 6 -22.22 6.17 -5.78
CA PRO A 6 -23.65 6.07 -5.48
C PRO A 6 -24.04 4.81 -4.68
N THR A 7 -23.19 3.78 -4.73
CA THR A 7 -23.26 2.55 -3.94
C THR A 7 -22.44 2.71 -2.67
N ASP A 8 -22.84 2.07 -1.57
CA ASP A 8 -22.09 2.03 -0.29
C ASP A 8 -20.80 1.17 -0.34
N ASP A 9 -20.20 1.05 -1.53
CA ASP A 9 -19.00 0.27 -1.80
C ASP A 9 -17.89 1.19 -2.33
N TYR A 10 -16.66 0.90 -1.91
CA TYR A 10 -15.47 1.60 -2.33
C TYR A 10 -14.65 0.79 -3.35
N VAL A 11 -13.99 1.50 -4.27
CA VAL A 11 -12.99 0.88 -5.16
C VAL A 11 -11.64 0.90 -4.47
N LEU A 12 -11.09 -0.29 -4.22
CA LEU A 12 -9.71 -0.43 -3.78
C LEU A 12 -8.83 -0.82 -4.98
N ASP A 13 -8.11 0.16 -5.53
CA ASP A 13 -7.23 -0.05 -6.67
C ASP A 13 -5.79 -0.37 -6.24
N PHE A 14 -5.43 -1.66 -6.28
CA PHE A 14 -4.08 -2.12 -5.97
C PHE A 14 -3.01 -1.69 -6.99
N ASN A 15 -3.38 -1.20 -8.18
CA ASN A 15 -2.41 -0.65 -9.14
C ASN A 15 -1.76 0.63 -8.63
N LEU A 16 -2.42 1.33 -7.70
CA LEU A 16 -1.94 2.55 -7.08
C LEU A 16 -1.26 2.32 -5.73
N ALA A 17 -1.06 1.05 -5.32
CA ALA A 17 -0.35 0.74 -4.08
C ALA A 17 1.11 1.22 -4.14
N TYR A 18 1.54 1.91 -3.08
CA TYR A 18 2.87 2.50 -2.94
C TYR A 18 3.50 2.10 -1.59
N SER A 19 4.83 2.17 -1.51
CA SER A 19 5.55 1.89 -0.27
C SER A 19 5.54 3.12 0.65
N PRO A 20 5.37 2.95 1.98
CA PRO A 20 5.50 4.05 2.93
C PRO A 20 6.92 4.66 2.90
N PHE A 21 7.06 5.92 3.31
CA PHE A 21 8.36 6.63 3.27
C PHE A 21 9.50 5.90 4.01
N CYS A 22 9.20 5.12 5.04
CA CYS A 22 10.17 4.32 5.79
C CYS A 22 10.89 3.26 4.93
N ALA A 23 10.31 2.89 3.78
CA ALA A 23 10.94 2.01 2.80
C ALA A 23 12.18 2.66 2.15
N TYR A 24 12.21 4.00 2.07
CA TYR A 24 13.27 4.76 1.39
C TYR A 24 14.19 5.52 2.34
N SER A 25 13.78 5.75 3.59
CA SER A 25 14.55 6.53 4.54
C SER A 25 14.33 6.06 5.97
N ASP A 26 15.42 5.91 6.72
CA ASP A 26 15.41 5.55 8.15
C ASP A 26 14.92 6.69 9.06
N ALA A 27 14.72 7.89 8.51
CA ALA A 27 14.13 9.00 9.25
C ALA A 27 12.64 8.81 9.56
N TYR A 28 11.97 7.81 8.95
CA TYR A 28 10.55 7.54 9.11
C TYR A 28 10.30 6.17 9.75
N ILE A 29 9.31 6.11 10.64
CA ILE A 29 8.89 4.87 11.31
C ILE A 29 7.90 4.13 10.42
N CYS A 30 8.10 2.83 10.22
CA CYS A 30 7.18 2.01 9.44
C CYS A 30 5.88 1.72 10.20
N PRO A 31 4.70 1.89 9.55
CA PRO A 31 3.45 1.37 10.09
C PRO A 31 3.47 -0.16 10.03
N PHE A 32 3.06 -0.81 11.12
CA PHE A 32 2.91 -2.25 11.15
C PHE A 32 1.43 -2.62 10.96
N PRO A 33 1.04 -3.21 9.82
CA PRO A 33 -0.35 -3.60 9.61
C PRO A 33 -0.72 -4.76 10.54
N PRO A 34 -1.95 -4.79 11.06
CA PRO A 34 -2.41 -5.91 11.88
C PRO A 34 -2.60 -7.17 11.01
N GLN A 35 -2.72 -8.33 11.65
CA GLN A 35 -2.64 -9.62 10.95
C GLN A 35 -3.80 -9.82 9.96
N GLU A 36 -4.98 -9.32 10.29
CA GLU A 36 -6.21 -9.34 9.50
C GLU A 36 -6.07 -8.62 8.14
N ASN A 37 -5.09 -7.72 8.00
CA ASN A 37 -4.84 -7.03 6.74
C ASN A 37 -3.97 -7.85 5.75
N ARG A 38 -3.58 -9.08 6.10
CA ARG A 38 -2.82 -9.97 5.21
C ARG A 38 -3.78 -10.72 4.27
N LEU A 39 -3.71 -10.39 2.99
CA LEU A 39 -4.44 -11.12 1.95
C LEU A 39 -3.75 -12.47 1.66
N ALA A 40 -4.55 -13.54 1.51
CA ALA A 40 -4.05 -14.88 1.15
C ALA A 40 -3.68 -15.01 -0.34
N VAL A 41 -4.03 -14.01 -1.15
CA VAL A 41 -3.81 -13.99 -2.60
C VAL A 41 -2.65 -13.05 -2.96
N PRO A 42 -1.85 -13.38 -3.98
CA PRO A 42 -0.78 -12.50 -4.42
C PRO A 42 -1.34 -11.27 -5.16
N ILE A 43 -0.92 -10.08 -4.74
CA ILE A 43 -1.14 -8.83 -5.47
C ILE A 43 0.09 -8.56 -6.34
N ARG A 44 -0.06 -8.65 -7.67
CA ARG A 44 1.04 -8.48 -8.65
C ARG A 44 1.07 -7.09 -9.31
N ALA A 45 0.44 -6.12 -8.67
CA ALA A 45 0.27 -4.73 -9.10
C ALA A 45 0.90 -3.76 -8.08
N GLY A 46 0.90 -2.46 -8.40
CA GLY A 46 1.49 -1.43 -7.57
C GLY A 46 2.97 -1.18 -7.87
N GLU A 47 3.60 -0.40 -6.99
CA GLU A 47 5.02 -0.08 -7.05
C GLU A 47 5.90 -1.34 -6.95
N LYS A 48 6.93 -1.43 -7.80
CA LYS A 48 7.87 -2.57 -7.86
C LYS A 48 9.34 -2.19 -7.74
N ASN A 49 9.66 -0.92 -8.00
CA ASN A 49 11.03 -0.45 -8.07
C ASN A 49 11.42 0.14 -6.72
N PHE A 50 12.08 -0.65 -5.87
CA PHE A 50 12.65 -0.19 -4.62
C PHE A 50 14.00 0.49 -4.91
N PRO A 51 14.18 1.81 -4.69
CA PRO A 51 15.51 2.37 -4.51
C PRO A 51 16.07 1.72 -3.23
N LEU A 52 17.08 0.88 -3.39
CA LEU A 52 17.79 0.27 -2.27
C LEU A 52 18.35 1.39 -1.38
N LYS A 53 18.12 1.28 -0.06
CA LYS A 53 18.82 2.10 0.94
C LYS A 53 20.32 1.99 0.63
N THR A 54 20.94 3.11 0.23
CA THR A 54 22.39 3.22 0.08
C THR A 54 23.00 3.55 1.42
#